data_AF-F4KPA6-F1
#
_entry.id   AF-F4KPA6-F1
#
_cell.length_a   1.000
_cell.length_b   1.000
_cell.length_c   1.000
_cell.angle_alpha   90.00
_cell.angle_beta   90.00
_cell.angle_gamma   90.00
#
_symmetry.space_group_name_H-M   'P 1'
#
loop_
_entity.id
_entity.type
_entity.pdbx_description
1 polymer ?
#
loop_
_entity_poly.entity_id
_entity_poly.type
_entity_poly.pdbx_seq_one_letter_code
_entity_poly.pdbx_strand_id
1 'polypeptide(L)'
;MSKKSELIADYFPNIYLAVISLLQGIALSQLVPIFLAYVEIAEHPWLDIHLLPILLMLLIIFTIWHHYAISIFFLRWFPNIIDTLVPFLVGVAQFVLISYLTIKTDLSDMKMDDWNLGFAIFLMSGSFPYLAAAWRLEVDLFANMMSKKNAIRHGELTKKYYKWAGYSIFVQGLFVMLIVLLDQDRWLLFSLILLLSHLLLFEYCLLYRIKPHYVKSMDEFEAEGHTSR
;
A
#
# COMPACT_ATOMS: atom_id res chain seq x y z
N MET A 1 7.69 30.29 0.98
CA MET A 1 6.39 29.58 0.91
C MET A 1 5.29 30.50 1.39
N SER A 2 4.06 30.34 0.91
CA SER A 2 2.92 31.06 1.50
C SER A 2 2.45 30.31 2.76
N LYS A 3 1.89 30.99 3.77
CA LYS A 3 1.30 30.31 4.95
C LYS A 3 0.31 29.20 4.59
N LYS A 4 -0.33 29.29 3.41
CA LYS A 4 -1.29 28.29 2.92
C LYS A 4 -0.63 26.95 2.51
N SER A 5 0.60 26.98 2.00
CA SER A 5 1.31 25.75 1.61
C SER A 5 1.82 24.95 2.82
N GLU A 6 2.12 25.63 3.94
CA GLU A 6 2.51 24.98 5.20
C GLU A 6 1.31 24.23 5.80
N LEU A 7 0.16 24.89 5.91
CA LEU A 7 -1.09 24.28 6.39
C LEU A 7 -1.47 23.00 5.62
N ILE A 8 -1.38 23.00 4.29
CA ILE A 8 -1.75 21.82 3.49
C ILE A 8 -0.77 20.66 3.72
N ALA A 9 0.54 20.95 3.81
CA ALA A 9 1.57 19.94 4.04
C ALA A 9 1.44 19.26 5.42
N ASP A 10 0.92 19.98 6.41
CA ASP A 10 0.90 19.51 7.80
C ASP A 10 -0.39 18.76 8.18
N TYR A 11 -1.55 19.14 7.61
CA TYR A 11 -2.84 18.53 7.98
C TYR A 11 -3.31 17.42 7.03
N PHE A 12 -3.07 17.55 5.73
CA PHE A 12 -3.60 16.59 4.76
C PHE A 12 -3.11 15.15 4.98
N PRO A 13 -1.82 14.88 5.25
CA PRO A 13 -1.35 13.51 5.47
C PRO A 13 -2.06 12.81 6.64
N ASN A 14 -2.37 13.54 7.71
CA ASN A 14 -3.07 13.01 8.88
C ASN A 14 -4.54 12.67 8.56
N ILE A 15 -5.24 13.54 7.83
CA ILE A 15 -6.61 13.26 7.37
C ILE A 15 -6.62 12.03 6.47
N TYR A 16 -5.68 11.97 5.52
CA TYR A 16 -5.55 10.86 4.59
C TYR A 16 -5.31 9.53 5.30
N LEU A 17 -4.36 9.51 6.25
CA LEU A 17 -4.06 8.32 7.04
C LEU A 17 -5.23 7.90 7.93
N ALA A 18 -5.98 8.84 8.50
CA ALA A 18 -7.16 8.53 9.30
C ALA A 18 -8.24 7.82 8.48
N VAL A 19 -8.52 8.31 7.26
CA VAL A 19 -9.49 7.68 6.35
C VAL A 19 -9.03 6.29 5.92
N ILE A 20 -7.76 6.14 5.53
CA ILE A 20 -7.20 4.82 5.18
C ILE A 20 -7.30 3.86 6.37
N SER A 21 -6.91 4.29 7.57
CA SER A 21 -6.93 3.44 8.77
C SER A 21 -8.36 3.00 9.12
N LEU A 22 -9.34 3.89 9.00
CA LEU A 22 -10.75 3.55 9.18
C LEU A 22 -11.18 2.48 8.18
N LEU A 23 -10.91 2.67 6.88
CA LEU A 23 -11.30 1.73 5.84
C LEU A 23 -10.61 0.36 5.99
N GLN A 24 -9.32 0.34 6.34
CA GLN A 24 -8.60 -0.91 6.59
C GLN A 24 -9.14 -1.64 7.83
N GLY A 25 -9.52 -0.90 8.88
CA GLY A 25 -10.20 -1.47 10.05
C GLY A 25 -11.55 -2.11 9.71
N ILE A 26 -12.35 -1.45 8.87
CA ILE A 26 -13.63 -2.02 8.41
C ILE A 26 -13.38 -3.26 7.53
N ALA A 27 -12.44 -3.23 6.59
CA ALA A 27 -12.09 -4.39 5.78
C ALA A 27 -11.65 -5.58 6.64
N LEU A 28 -10.81 -5.35 7.65
CA LEU A 28 -10.40 -6.38 8.60
C LEU A 28 -11.58 -6.94 9.40
N SER A 29 -12.53 -6.08 9.81
CA SER A 29 -13.73 -6.52 10.54
C SER A 29 -14.63 -7.46 9.72
N GLN A 30 -14.59 -7.37 8.38
CA GLN A 30 -15.31 -8.28 7.49
C GLN A 30 -14.53 -9.58 7.23
N LEU A 31 -13.20 -9.51 7.18
CA LEU A 31 -12.36 -10.68 6.94
C LEU A 31 -12.28 -11.63 8.14
N VAL A 32 -12.32 -11.11 9.37
CA VAL A 32 -12.20 -11.92 10.59
C VAL A 32 -13.33 -12.97 10.71
N PRO A 33 -14.63 -12.64 10.56
CA PRO A 33 -15.70 -13.63 10.59
C PRO A 33 -15.54 -14.71 9.50
N ILE A 34 -15.06 -14.35 8.31
CA ILE A 34 -14.80 -15.30 7.22
C ILE A 34 -13.69 -16.29 7.61
N PHE A 35 -12.60 -15.79 8.20
CA PHE A 35 -11.53 -16.65 8.69
C PHE A 35 -12.01 -17.61 9.80
N LEU A 36 -12.85 -17.14 10.72
CA LEU A 36 -13.41 -17.99 11.77
C LEU A 36 -14.31 -19.09 11.19
N ALA A 37 -15.23 -18.73 10.28
CA ALA A 37 -16.09 -19.70 9.60
C ALA A 37 -15.26 -20.73 8.80
N TYR A 38 -14.21 -20.28 8.12
CA TYR A 38 -13.27 -21.14 7.41
C TYR A 38 -12.62 -22.18 8.33
N VAL A 39 -12.09 -21.75 9.48
CA VAL A 39 -11.43 -22.65 10.44
C VAL A 39 -12.39 -23.66 11.06
N GLU A 40 -13.67 -23.30 11.24
CA GLU A 40 -14.70 -24.20 11.77
C GLU A 40 -15.15 -25.26 10.76
N ILE A 41 -15.21 -24.91 9.47
CA ILE A 41 -15.74 -25.78 8.41
C ILE A 41 -14.65 -26.65 7.78
N ALA A 42 -13.44 -26.14 7.62
CA ALA A 42 -12.36 -26.88 6.98
C ALA A 42 -11.84 -28.02 7.87
N GLU A 43 -11.73 -29.23 7.31
CA GLU A 43 -11.19 -30.40 8.02
C GLU A 43 -9.70 -30.22 8.38
N HIS A 44 -8.93 -29.63 7.46
CA HIS A 44 -7.49 -29.36 7.61
C HIS A 44 -7.16 -27.91 7.24
N PRO A 45 -7.56 -26.92 8.07
CA PRO A 45 -7.58 -25.50 7.70
C PRO A 45 -6.21 -24.94 7.31
N TRP A 46 -5.11 -25.52 7.80
CA TRP A 46 -3.75 -25.03 7.55
C TRP A 46 -3.11 -25.59 6.28
N LEU A 47 -3.70 -26.63 5.69
CA LEU A 47 -3.20 -27.29 4.46
C LEU A 47 -4.14 -27.08 3.27
N ASP A 48 -5.35 -26.57 3.52
CA ASP A 48 -6.36 -26.34 2.50
C ASP A 48 -6.08 -25.04 1.69
N ILE A 49 -6.38 -25.12 0.39
CA ILE A 49 -6.04 -24.07 -0.58
C ILE A 49 -6.84 -22.78 -0.37
N HIS A 50 -8.05 -22.88 0.19
CA HIS A 50 -8.94 -21.74 0.43
C HIS A 50 -8.41 -20.81 1.54
N LEU A 51 -7.40 -21.23 2.31
CA LEU A 51 -6.68 -20.33 3.21
C LEU A 51 -5.90 -19.24 2.47
N LEU A 52 -5.34 -19.54 1.29
CA LEU A 52 -4.49 -18.61 0.54
C LEU A 52 -5.15 -17.26 0.24
N PRO A 53 -6.37 -17.20 -0.33
CA PRO A 53 -7.01 -15.92 -0.59
C PRO A 53 -7.30 -15.13 0.70
N ILE A 54 -7.62 -15.79 1.81
CA ILE A 54 -7.83 -15.13 3.11
C ILE A 54 -6.53 -14.49 3.60
N LEU A 55 -5.41 -15.22 3.54
CA LEU A 55 -4.08 -14.70 3.90
C LEU A 55 -3.63 -13.57 2.99
N LEU A 56 -3.86 -13.69 1.68
CA LEU A 56 -3.56 -12.64 0.70
C LEU A 56 -4.39 -11.38 0.95
N MET A 57 -5.67 -11.51 1.30
CA MET A 57 -6.50 -10.37 1.69
C MET A 57 -5.99 -9.70 2.96
N LEU A 58 -5.67 -10.49 4.00
CA LEU A 58 -5.09 -9.95 5.24
C LEU A 58 -3.79 -9.18 4.95
N LEU A 59 -2.92 -9.77 4.13
CA LEU A 59 -1.64 -9.17 3.79
C LEU A 59 -1.83 -7.89 2.97
N ILE A 60 -2.74 -7.85 2.00
CA ILE A 60 -3.05 -6.61 1.25
C ILE A 60 -3.59 -5.52 2.18
N ILE A 61 -4.51 -5.84 3.09
CA ILE A 61 -5.05 -4.87 4.06
C ILE A 61 -3.89 -4.26 4.87
N PHE A 62 -3.01 -5.10 5.38
CA PHE A 62 -1.84 -4.66 6.13
C PHE A 62 -0.87 -3.84 5.27
N THR A 63 -0.52 -4.32 4.08
CA THR A 63 0.42 -3.66 3.15
C THR A 63 -0.07 -2.27 2.77
N ILE A 64 -1.36 -2.11 2.46
CA ILE A 64 -1.95 -0.82 2.13
C ILE A 64 -1.80 0.14 3.31
N TRP A 65 -2.26 -0.27 4.50
CA TRP A 65 -2.13 0.56 5.70
C TRP A 65 -0.68 0.96 5.96
N HIS A 66 0.23 -0.02 5.97
CA HIS A 66 1.65 0.17 6.28
C HIS A 66 2.32 1.13 5.30
N HIS A 67 2.09 0.94 4.00
CA HIS A 67 2.69 1.79 2.97
C HIS A 67 2.16 3.21 3.06
N TYR A 68 0.86 3.43 3.30
CA TYR A 68 0.32 4.77 3.51
C TYR A 68 0.85 5.41 4.80
N ALA A 69 0.91 4.67 5.91
CA ALA A 69 1.44 5.15 7.19
C ALA A 69 2.89 5.63 7.08
N ILE A 70 3.70 4.93 6.29
CA ILE A 70 5.09 5.34 6.04
C ILE A 70 5.17 6.48 5.02
N SER A 71 4.31 6.46 4.00
CA SER A 71 4.32 7.45 2.90
C SER A 71 4.18 8.89 3.39
N ILE A 72 3.43 9.14 4.48
CA ILE A 72 3.20 10.50 5.01
C ILE A 72 4.49 11.25 5.35
N PHE A 73 5.57 10.52 5.68
CA PHE A 73 6.85 11.12 6.05
C PHE A 73 7.69 11.52 4.84
N PHE A 74 7.61 10.73 3.76
CA PHE A 74 8.57 10.83 2.66
C PHE A 74 7.97 11.43 1.38
N LEU A 75 6.64 11.49 1.29
CA LEU A 75 5.93 12.04 0.14
C LEU A 75 5.13 13.28 0.52
N ARG A 76 5.26 14.33 -0.29
CA ARG A 76 4.48 15.56 -0.17
C ARG A 76 4.04 16.03 -1.56
N TRP A 77 2.76 16.35 -1.69
CA TRP A 77 2.17 16.93 -2.90
C TRP A 77 0.91 17.72 -2.55
N PHE A 78 0.47 18.64 -3.41
CA PHE A 78 -0.82 19.30 -3.22
C PHE A 78 -1.96 18.33 -3.54
N PRO A 79 -2.90 18.11 -2.61
CA PRO A 79 -4.00 17.19 -2.81
C PRO A 79 -5.01 17.72 -3.83
N ASN A 80 -5.62 16.80 -4.56
CA ASN A 80 -6.73 17.06 -5.46
C ASN A 80 -7.88 16.07 -5.19
N ILE A 81 -8.98 16.22 -5.93
CA ILE A 81 -10.15 15.36 -5.78
C ILE A 81 -9.83 13.87 -5.98
N ILE A 82 -8.89 13.53 -6.87
CA ILE A 82 -8.50 12.15 -7.12
C ILE A 82 -7.85 11.54 -5.88
N ASP A 83 -6.98 12.29 -5.19
CA ASP A 83 -6.37 11.82 -3.94
C ASP A 83 -7.43 11.49 -2.90
N THR A 84 -8.48 12.31 -2.79
CA THR A 84 -9.55 12.06 -1.83
C THR A 84 -10.42 10.87 -2.17
N LEU A 85 -10.53 10.50 -3.47
CA LEU A 85 -11.30 9.35 -3.93
C LEU A 85 -10.55 8.02 -3.77
N VAL A 86 -9.22 8.03 -3.91
CA VAL A 86 -8.39 6.81 -3.89
C VAL A 86 -8.64 5.93 -2.65
N PRO A 87 -8.68 6.44 -1.41
CA PRO A 87 -8.98 5.63 -0.23
C PRO A 87 -10.32 4.88 -0.35
N PHE A 88 -11.37 5.56 -0.80
CA PHE A 88 -12.69 4.95 -0.96
C PHE A 88 -12.73 3.92 -2.07
N LEU A 89 -12.06 4.17 -3.21
CA LEU A 89 -11.95 3.20 -4.29
C LEU A 89 -11.22 1.94 -3.84
N VAL A 90 -10.13 2.09 -3.08
CA VAL A 90 -9.40 0.97 -2.47
C VAL A 90 -10.32 0.21 -1.51
N GLY A 91 -11.03 0.91 -0.62
CA GLY A 91 -11.97 0.30 0.31
C GLY A 91 -13.06 -0.49 -0.40
N VAL A 92 -13.76 0.12 -1.37
CA VAL A 92 -14.80 -0.54 -2.17
C VAL A 92 -14.25 -1.77 -2.87
N ALA A 93 -13.08 -1.68 -3.49
CA ALA A 93 -12.47 -2.82 -4.17
C ALA A 93 -12.09 -3.95 -3.19
N GLN A 94 -11.61 -3.62 -1.99
CA GLN A 94 -11.40 -4.63 -0.92
C GLN A 94 -12.70 -5.28 -0.47
N PHE A 95 -13.80 -4.52 -0.30
CA PHE A 95 -15.11 -5.11 0.04
C PHE A 95 -15.62 -6.05 -1.04
N VAL A 96 -15.48 -5.67 -2.31
CA VAL A 96 -15.85 -6.54 -3.44
C VAL A 96 -15.03 -7.82 -3.40
N LEU A 97 -13.72 -7.75 -3.21
CA LEU A 97 -12.88 -8.95 -3.09
C LEU A 97 -13.29 -9.83 -1.91
N ILE A 98 -13.50 -9.25 -0.72
CA ILE A 98 -13.92 -10.00 0.47
C ILE A 98 -15.27 -10.68 0.23
N SER A 99 -16.18 -10.08 -0.53
CA SER A 99 -17.49 -10.66 -0.82
C SER A 99 -17.40 -12.02 -1.52
N TYR A 100 -16.38 -12.24 -2.37
CA TYR A 100 -16.14 -13.52 -3.04
C TYR A 100 -15.66 -14.63 -2.09
N LEU A 101 -15.21 -14.27 -0.90
CA LEU A 101 -14.72 -15.22 0.12
C LEU A 101 -15.79 -15.59 1.15
N THR A 102 -17.04 -15.14 0.96
CA THR A 102 -18.11 -15.39 1.94
C THR A 102 -18.48 -16.87 1.99
N ILE A 103 -18.37 -17.47 3.17
CA ILE A 103 -18.76 -18.86 3.44
C ILE A 103 -20.13 -18.86 4.13
N LYS A 104 -21.12 -19.60 3.62
CA LYS A 104 -22.45 -19.72 4.25
C LYS A 104 -22.66 -21.09 4.86
N THR A 105 -22.27 -22.12 4.13
CA THR A 105 -22.53 -23.52 4.45
C THR A 105 -21.33 -24.41 4.17
N ASP A 106 -20.59 -24.15 3.10
CA ASP A 106 -19.51 -25.02 2.63
C ASP A 106 -18.37 -24.21 1.99
N LEU A 107 -17.16 -24.77 1.92
CA LEU A 107 -16.02 -24.10 1.29
C LEU A 107 -16.24 -23.80 -0.19
N SER A 108 -17.07 -24.58 -0.89
CA SER A 108 -17.48 -24.33 -2.27
C SER A 108 -18.29 -23.05 -2.48
N ASP A 109 -18.76 -22.40 -1.40
CA ASP A 109 -19.38 -21.07 -1.46
C ASP A 109 -18.37 -19.98 -1.88
N MET A 110 -17.07 -20.22 -1.66
CA MET A 110 -16.01 -19.30 -2.03
C MET A 110 -15.82 -19.28 -3.56
N LYS A 111 -15.99 -18.10 -4.15
CA LYS A 111 -15.86 -17.89 -5.59
C LYS A 111 -14.40 -17.65 -5.98
N MET A 112 -13.61 -18.71 -5.99
CA MET A 112 -12.16 -18.66 -6.20
C MET A 112 -11.78 -17.99 -7.53
N ASP A 113 -12.41 -18.36 -8.64
CA ASP A 113 -12.12 -17.79 -9.97
C ASP A 113 -12.37 -16.27 -10.02
N ASP A 114 -13.55 -15.86 -9.53
CA ASP A 114 -13.94 -14.45 -9.45
C ASP A 114 -12.98 -13.67 -8.53
N TRP A 115 -12.60 -14.27 -7.40
CA TRP A 115 -11.66 -13.67 -6.46
C TRP A 115 -10.27 -13.52 -7.09
N ASN A 116 -9.74 -14.55 -7.75
CA ASN A 116 -8.42 -14.52 -8.39
C ASN A 116 -8.34 -13.46 -9.48
N LEU A 117 -9.36 -13.39 -10.33
CA LEU A 117 -9.47 -12.36 -11.36
C LEU A 117 -9.55 -10.96 -10.74
N GLY A 118 -10.41 -10.80 -9.72
CA GLY A 118 -10.53 -9.56 -8.97
C GLY A 118 -9.19 -9.15 -8.34
N PHE A 119 -8.47 -10.10 -7.73
CA PHE A 119 -7.21 -9.88 -7.04
C PHE A 119 -6.11 -9.45 -8.02
N ALA A 120 -6.05 -10.06 -9.21
CA ALA A 120 -5.15 -9.64 -10.27
C ALA A 120 -5.41 -8.18 -10.69
N ILE A 121 -6.68 -7.84 -10.93
CA ILE A 121 -7.11 -6.47 -11.30
C ILE A 121 -6.80 -5.50 -10.16
N PHE A 122 -7.04 -5.90 -8.91
CA PHE A 122 -6.75 -5.10 -7.74
C PHE A 122 -5.26 -4.78 -7.63
N LEU A 123 -4.38 -5.78 -7.78
CA LEU A 123 -2.93 -5.55 -7.78
C LEU A 123 -2.49 -4.65 -8.94
N MET A 124 -2.95 -4.93 -10.17
CA MET A 124 -2.58 -4.09 -11.33
C MET A 124 -3.02 -2.63 -11.13
N SER A 125 -4.24 -2.40 -10.65
CA SER A 125 -4.75 -1.05 -10.36
C SER A 125 -4.07 -0.41 -9.14
N GLY A 126 -3.71 -1.21 -8.14
CA GLY A 126 -2.96 -0.82 -6.94
C GLY A 126 -1.55 -0.33 -7.23
N SER A 127 -1.00 -0.59 -8.42
CA SER A 127 0.26 0.02 -8.88
C SER A 127 0.13 1.53 -9.15
N PHE A 128 -1.04 2.01 -9.57
CA PHE A 128 -1.23 3.41 -9.98
C PHE A 128 -1.01 4.40 -8.84
N PRO A 129 -1.51 4.19 -7.60
CA PRO A 129 -1.19 5.06 -6.46
C PRO A 129 0.31 5.28 -6.25
N TYR A 130 1.14 4.23 -6.36
CA TYR A 130 2.60 4.37 -6.25
C TYR A 130 3.20 5.24 -7.36
N LEU A 131 2.80 4.98 -8.60
CA LEU A 131 3.29 5.73 -9.76
C LEU A 131 2.82 7.19 -9.73
N ALA A 132 1.57 7.43 -9.33
CA ALA A 132 1.00 8.75 -9.15
C ALA A 132 1.70 9.53 -8.05
N ALA A 133 1.97 8.91 -6.90
CA ALA A 133 2.73 9.51 -5.81
C ALA A 133 4.16 9.88 -6.26
N ALA A 134 4.83 8.99 -7.00
CA ALA A 134 6.16 9.27 -7.57
C ALA A 134 6.14 10.43 -8.59
N TRP A 135 5.10 10.52 -9.42
CA TRP A 135 4.97 11.64 -10.36
C TRP A 135 4.76 12.94 -9.61
N ARG A 136 3.78 12.96 -8.70
CA ARG A 136 3.26 14.17 -8.06
C ARG A 136 4.09 14.68 -6.90
N LEU A 137 5.12 13.95 -6.47
CA LEU A 137 6.03 14.42 -5.42
C LEU A 137 6.64 15.79 -5.75
N GLU A 138 6.34 16.76 -4.88
CA GLU A 138 6.78 18.15 -4.96
C GLU A 138 7.89 18.43 -3.96
N VAL A 139 9.10 18.66 -4.47
CA VAL A 139 10.30 18.87 -3.64
C VAL A 139 10.25 20.20 -2.87
N ASP A 140 9.54 21.20 -3.38
CA ASP A 140 9.44 22.52 -2.74
C ASP A 140 8.64 22.47 -1.42
N LEU A 141 7.81 21.45 -1.22
CA LEU A 141 7.09 21.21 0.03
C LEU A 141 7.98 20.69 1.17
N PHE A 142 9.26 20.45 0.89
CA PHE A 142 10.28 20.10 1.88
C PHE A 142 11.14 21.30 2.29
N ALA A 143 10.87 22.51 1.75
CA ALA A 143 11.70 23.69 2.00
C ALA A 143 11.77 24.13 3.46
N ASN A 144 10.82 23.71 4.30
CA ASN A 144 10.81 23.97 5.75
C ASN A 144 11.51 22.87 6.58
N MET A 145 12.04 21.82 5.94
CA MET A 145 12.66 20.69 6.63
C MET A 145 14.07 20.37 6.15
N MET A 146 14.45 20.81 4.95
CA MET A 146 15.77 20.56 4.40
C MET A 146 16.17 21.61 3.36
N SER A 147 17.48 21.75 3.14
CA SER A 147 18.01 22.61 2.09
C SER A 147 17.48 22.21 0.71
N LYS A 148 17.40 23.16 -0.24
CA LYS A 148 16.93 22.90 -1.61
C LYS A 148 17.67 21.76 -2.29
N LYS A 149 18.99 21.66 -2.07
CA LYS A 149 19.83 20.57 -2.61
C LYS A 149 19.42 19.22 -2.04
N ASN A 150 19.20 19.13 -0.73
CA ASN A 150 18.77 17.91 -0.05
C ASN A 150 17.34 17.51 -0.44
N ALA A 151 16.44 18.49 -0.64
CA ALA A 151 15.08 18.26 -1.13
C ALA A 151 15.04 17.65 -2.54
N ILE A 152 15.86 18.14 -3.46
CA ILE A 152 15.97 17.57 -4.82
C ILE A 152 16.45 16.12 -4.75
N ARG A 153 17.52 15.86 -3.97
CA ARG A 153 18.06 14.51 -3.79
C ARG A 153 17.05 13.56 -3.14
N HIS A 154 16.33 14.03 -2.11
CA HIS A 154 15.26 13.27 -1.46
C HIS A 154 14.15 12.92 -2.46
N GLY A 155 13.77 13.89 -3.29
CA GLY A 155 12.82 13.71 -4.38
C GLY A 155 13.25 12.62 -5.36
N GLU A 156 14.47 12.67 -5.88
CA GLU A 156 14.99 11.66 -6.83
C GLU A 156 14.98 10.25 -6.25
N LEU A 157 15.48 10.08 -5.02
CA LEU A 157 15.52 8.81 -4.32
C LEU A 157 14.11 8.25 -4.11
N THR A 158 13.21 9.08 -3.60
CA THR A 158 11.82 8.70 -3.32
C THR A 158 11.06 8.37 -4.60
N LYS A 159 11.18 9.17 -5.66
CA LYS A 159 10.54 8.90 -6.96
C LYS A 159 10.99 7.58 -7.56
N LYS A 160 12.30 7.32 -7.57
CA LYS A 160 12.84 6.06 -8.09
C LYS A 160 12.27 4.88 -7.32
N TYR A 161 12.26 4.98 -6.01
CA TYR A 161 11.78 3.92 -5.13
C TYR A 161 10.29 3.60 -5.31
N TYR A 162 9.41 4.61 -5.29
CA TYR A 162 7.97 4.39 -5.48
C TYR A 162 7.63 3.87 -6.89
N LYS A 163 8.41 4.23 -7.92
CA LYS A 163 8.28 3.61 -9.25
C LYS A 163 8.57 2.11 -9.22
N TRP A 164 9.65 1.70 -8.57
CA TRP A 164 9.97 0.28 -8.42
C TRP A 164 8.91 -0.48 -7.64
N ALA A 165 8.41 0.10 -6.54
CA ALA A 165 7.31 -0.48 -5.77
C ALA A 165 6.06 -0.67 -6.66
N GLY A 166 5.64 0.37 -7.39
CA GLY A 166 4.52 0.30 -8.32
C GLY A 166 4.69 -0.78 -9.39
N TYR A 167 5.85 -0.84 -10.05
CA TYR A 167 6.11 -1.87 -11.06
C TYR A 167 6.12 -3.29 -10.48
N SER A 168 6.65 -3.49 -9.28
CA SER A 168 6.65 -4.81 -8.65
C SER A 168 5.23 -5.32 -8.37
N ILE A 169 4.34 -4.45 -7.89
CA ILE A 169 2.92 -4.78 -7.68
C ILE A 169 2.20 -5.02 -9.01
N PHE A 170 2.50 -4.22 -10.04
CA PHE A 170 1.91 -4.41 -11.37
C PHE A 170 2.30 -5.77 -11.98
N VAL A 171 3.59 -6.12 -11.93
CA VAL A 171 4.11 -7.42 -12.41
C VAL A 171 3.50 -8.57 -11.62
N GLN A 172 3.32 -8.41 -10.31
CA GLN A 172 2.63 -9.41 -9.51
C GLN A 172 1.15 -9.57 -9.93
N GLY A 173 0.45 -8.47 -10.23
CA GLY A 173 -0.91 -8.53 -10.77
C GLY A 173 -0.99 -9.26 -12.12
N LEU A 174 -0.02 -9.03 -13.01
CA LEU A 174 0.12 -9.78 -14.27
C LEU A 174 0.40 -11.28 -14.01
N PHE A 175 1.21 -11.59 -13.01
CA PHE A 175 1.47 -12.98 -12.62
C PHE A 175 0.20 -13.66 -12.10
N VAL A 176 -0.61 -13.00 -11.27
CA VAL A 176 -1.91 -13.54 -10.84
C VAL A 176 -2.87 -13.68 -12.04
N MET A 177 -2.86 -12.73 -12.98
CA MET A 177 -3.66 -12.86 -14.20
C MET A 177 -3.24 -14.12 -15.00
N LEU A 178 -1.95 -14.44 -15.04
CA LEU A 178 -1.47 -15.69 -15.65
C LEU A 178 -1.96 -16.93 -14.89
N ILE A 179 -2.03 -16.88 -13.56
CA ILE A 179 -2.62 -17.97 -12.74
C ILE A 179 -4.07 -18.22 -13.16
N VAL A 180 -4.87 -17.16 -13.30
CA VAL A 180 -6.27 -17.23 -13.75
C VAL A 180 -6.38 -17.85 -15.15
N LEU A 181 -5.54 -17.41 -16.09
CA LEU A 181 -5.57 -17.92 -17.47
C LEU A 181 -5.15 -19.39 -17.59
N LEU A 182 -4.36 -19.89 -16.65
CA LEU A 182 -3.85 -21.27 -16.65
C LEU A 182 -4.60 -22.19 -15.68
N ASP A 183 -5.57 -21.68 -14.93
CA ASP A 183 -6.34 -22.42 -13.92
C ASP A 183 -5.42 -23.15 -12.91
N GLN A 184 -4.44 -22.42 -12.37
CA GLN A 184 -3.40 -22.97 -11.48
C GLN A 184 -3.42 -22.35 -10.07
N ASP A 185 -4.53 -22.46 -9.34
CA ASP A 185 -4.73 -21.84 -8.02
C ASP A 185 -3.61 -22.09 -7.00
N ARG A 186 -2.95 -23.25 -7.07
CA ARG A 186 -1.80 -23.57 -6.19
C ARG A 186 -0.64 -22.59 -6.33
N TRP A 187 -0.54 -21.90 -7.47
CA TRP A 187 0.49 -20.90 -7.71
C TRP A 187 0.25 -19.59 -6.94
N LEU A 188 -0.93 -19.41 -6.31
CA LEU A 188 -1.18 -18.30 -5.38
C LEU A 188 -0.20 -18.29 -4.22
N LEU A 189 0.39 -19.43 -3.84
CA LEU A 189 1.47 -19.49 -2.86
C LEU A 189 2.67 -18.65 -3.30
N PHE A 190 3.02 -18.65 -4.59
CA PHE A 190 4.09 -17.78 -5.11
C PHE A 190 3.67 -16.31 -5.04
N SER A 191 2.40 -15.99 -5.29
CA SER A 191 1.89 -14.63 -5.12
C SER A 191 2.00 -14.15 -3.66
N LEU A 192 1.71 -15.03 -2.70
CA LEU A 192 1.89 -14.73 -1.27
C LEU A 192 3.36 -14.43 -0.94
N ILE A 193 4.29 -15.27 -1.42
CA ILE A 193 5.73 -15.06 -1.24
C ILE A 193 6.18 -13.74 -1.89
N LEU A 194 5.69 -13.43 -3.10
CA LEU A 194 6.01 -12.19 -3.80
C LEU A 194 5.50 -10.96 -3.04
N LEU A 195 4.28 -11.02 -2.46
CA LEU A 195 3.73 -9.90 -1.68
C LEU A 195 4.50 -9.67 -0.38
N LEU A 196 4.86 -10.74 0.32
CA LEU A 196 5.73 -10.67 1.51
C LEU A 196 7.10 -10.11 1.16
N SER A 197 7.68 -10.57 0.06
CA SER A 197 8.96 -10.08 -0.44
C SER A 197 8.88 -8.61 -0.81
N HIS A 198 7.78 -8.17 -1.45
CA HIS A 198 7.52 -6.76 -1.73
C HIS A 198 7.54 -5.93 -0.45
N LEU A 199 6.77 -6.33 0.57
CA LEU A 199 6.69 -5.63 1.84
C LEU A 199 8.06 -5.53 2.54
N LEU A 200 8.81 -6.63 2.60
CA LEU A 200 10.13 -6.67 3.24
C LEU A 200 11.17 -5.85 2.47
N LEU A 201 11.19 -5.94 1.13
CA LEU A 201 12.10 -5.16 0.30
C LEU A 201 11.75 -3.68 0.33
N PHE A 202 10.45 -3.34 0.41
CA PHE A 202 9.97 -1.99 0.61
C PHE A 202 10.57 -1.45 1.93
N GLU A 203 10.28 -2.11 3.05
CA GLU A 203 10.78 -1.69 4.37
C GLU A 203 12.31 -1.56 4.39
N TYR A 204 13.03 -2.54 3.85
CA TYR A 204 14.48 -2.53 3.76
C TYR A 204 15.00 -1.30 2.99
N CYS A 205 14.49 -1.06 1.78
CA CYS A 205 14.96 0.07 0.98
C CYS A 205 14.65 1.41 1.64
N LEU A 206 13.51 1.52 2.33
CA LEU A 206 13.14 2.71 3.05
C LEU A 206 14.06 2.97 4.24
N LEU A 207 14.29 1.96 5.09
CA LEU A 207 15.11 2.07 6.29
C LEU A 207 16.60 2.32 6.00
N TYR A 208 17.14 1.73 4.93
CA TYR A 208 18.58 1.79 4.66
C TYR A 208 18.98 2.86 3.62
N ARG A 209 18.03 3.41 2.85
CA ARG A 209 18.36 4.43 1.83
C ARG A 209 17.65 5.76 2.05
N ILE A 210 16.34 5.75 2.22
CA ILE A 210 15.55 6.99 2.27
C ILE A 210 15.62 7.61 3.66
N LYS A 211 15.34 6.83 4.71
CA LYS A 211 15.33 7.32 6.09
C LYS A 211 16.66 7.95 6.53
N PRO A 212 17.84 7.35 6.28
CA PRO A 212 19.10 7.96 6.71
C PRO A 212 19.39 9.28 5.99
N HIS A 213 19.05 9.38 4.69
CA HIS A 213 19.15 10.63 3.94
C HIS A 213 18.19 11.69 4.51
N TYR A 214 16.95 11.31 4.79
CA TYR A 214 15.92 12.20 5.30
C TYR A 214 16.30 12.80 6.66
N VAL A 215 16.67 11.95 7.63
CA VAL A 215 17.08 12.38 8.98
C VAL A 215 18.31 13.29 8.91
N LYS A 216 19.36 12.85 8.21
CA LYS A 216 20.57 13.67 8.04
C LYS A 216 20.27 15.03 7.42
N SER A 217 19.38 15.08 6.43
CA SER A 217 19.02 16.33 5.75
C SER A 217 18.29 17.31 6.67
N MET A 218 17.52 16.81 7.64
CA MET A 218 16.86 17.63 8.66
C MET A 218 17.87 18.14 9.70
N ASP A 219 18.74 17.26 10.20
CA ASP A 219 19.77 17.63 11.18
C ASP A 219 20.70 18.74 10.64
N GLU A 220 21.10 18.63 9.36
CA GLU A 220 21.90 19.65 8.67
C GLU A 220 21.15 21.00 8.57
N PHE A 221 19.85 20.95 8.26
CA PHE A 221 19.03 22.15 8.10
C PHE A 221 18.79 22.87 9.44
N GLU A 222 18.59 22.13 10.52
CA GLU A 222 18.48 22.70 11.87
C GLU A 222 19.80 23.36 12.29
N ALA A 223 20.94 22.72 12.04
CA ALA A 223 22.26 23.29 12.35
C ALA A 223 22.55 24.59 11.58
N GLU A 224 22.13 24.69 10.31
CA GLU A 224 22.22 25.92 9.50
C GLU A 224 21.29 27.04 10.03
N GLY A 225 20.11 26.68 10.53
CA GLY A 225 19.17 27.63 11.16
C GLY A 225 19.66 28.20 12.50
N HIS A 226 20.46 27.45 13.25
CA HIS A 226 21.05 27.89 14.51
C HIS A 226 22.31 28.76 14.34
N THR A 227 23.00 28.66 13.21
CA THR A 227 24.21 29.46 12.91
C THR A 227 23.90 30.82 12.29
N SER A 228 22.63 31.08 11.96
CA SER A 228 22.15 32.33 11.33
C SER A 228 21.34 33.24 12.26
N ARG A 229 21.30 32.94 13.57
CA ARG A 229 20.71 33.76 14.63
C ARG A 229 21.77 34.19 15.64
#